data_AF-A0AA47M6Z3-F1
#
_entry.id   AF-A0AA47M6Z3-F1
#
_cell.length_a   1.000
_cell.length_b   1.000
_cell.length_c   1.000
_cell.angle_alpha   90.00
_cell.angle_beta   90.00
_cell.angle_gamma   90.00
#
_symmetry.space_group_name_H-M   'P 1'
#
loop_
_entity.id
_entity.type
_entity.pdbx_description
1 polymer ?
#
loop_
_entity_poly.entity_id
_entity_poly.type
_entity_poly.pdbx_seq_one_letter_code
_entity_poly.pdbx_strand_id
1 'polypeptide(L)'
;MVAVVEEVEAVVSKSDPPILSPSGFIKDLPLKSVIDGQTLDFEYGEYVSGDIDVVSDMHLKPPGYETFEQFYSHGHVGLNDGLHSVKSIVDTNRSRFEINGDELDNIQNSVDPGAVLEDAWCELCPEQEQERLQCLEERNDNEHPSDEPVEGIPDLAVVQGQVRAT
;
A
#
# COMPACT_ATOMS: atom_id res chain seq x y z
N MET A 1 22.86 5.91 -54.32
CA MET A 1 22.73 6.62 -53.02
C MET A 1 22.34 5.56 -52.02
N VAL A 2 23.29 5.10 -51.20
CA VAL A 2 23.09 4.01 -50.23
C VAL A 2 22.93 4.68 -48.87
N ALA A 3 21.80 4.43 -48.20
CA ALA A 3 21.59 4.88 -46.83
C ALA A 3 22.33 3.91 -45.90
N VAL A 4 23.26 4.46 -45.12
CA VAL A 4 23.91 3.75 -44.01
C VAL A 4 22.92 3.77 -42.85
N VAL A 5 22.53 2.60 -42.37
CA VAL A 5 21.75 2.45 -41.15
C VAL A 5 22.77 2.23 -40.03
N GLU A 6 22.94 3.20 -39.14
CA GLU A 6 23.72 3.01 -37.91
C GLU A 6 22.81 2.35 -36.87
N GLU A 7 23.17 1.13 -36.44
CA GLU A 7 22.61 0.49 -35.26
C GLU A 7 23.14 1.19 -34.01
N VAL A 8 22.23 1.57 -33.10
CA VAL A 8 22.58 2.15 -31.80
C VAL A 8 22.40 1.05 -30.75
N GLU A 9 23.50 0.46 -30.28
CA GLU A 9 23.49 -0.46 -29.13
C GLU A 9 23.22 0.31 -27.84
N ALA A 10 22.15 -0.07 -27.12
CA ALA A 10 21.85 0.47 -25.81
C ALA A 10 22.73 -0.21 -24.74
N VAL A 11 23.73 0.50 -24.23
CA VAL A 11 24.57 0.05 -23.12
C VAL A 11 23.84 0.29 -21.80
N VAL A 12 23.22 -0.76 -21.25
CA VAL A 12 22.68 -0.72 -19.87
C VAL A 12 23.83 -0.85 -18.88
N SER A 13 24.17 0.25 -18.23
CA SER A 13 25.13 0.27 -17.12
C SER A 13 24.46 -0.30 -15.87
N LYS A 14 24.96 -1.45 -15.38
CA LYS A 14 24.52 -2.04 -14.11
C LYS A 14 24.94 -1.10 -12.97
N SER A 15 23.99 -0.41 -12.36
CA SER A 15 24.21 0.39 -11.15
C SER A 15 24.23 -0.52 -9.92
N ASP A 16 25.19 -0.28 -9.02
CA ASP A 16 25.31 -0.96 -7.73
C ASP A 16 24.02 -0.87 -6.88
N PRO A 17 23.74 -1.84 -6.00
CA PRO A 17 22.55 -1.81 -5.14
C PRO A 17 22.59 -0.60 -4.19
N PRO A 18 21.45 0.07 -3.94
CA PRO A 18 21.43 1.30 -3.17
C PRO A 18 21.80 1.05 -1.72
N ILE A 19 22.86 1.73 -1.26
CA ILE A 19 23.26 1.78 0.14
C ILE A 19 22.25 2.67 0.87
N LEU A 20 21.43 2.07 1.72
CA LEU A 20 20.50 2.78 2.60
C LEU A 20 21.27 3.78 3.48
N SER A 21 20.99 5.07 3.30
CA SER A 21 21.55 6.14 4.14
C SER A 21 20.81 6.19 5.48
N PRO A 22 21.50 6.46 6.61
CA PRO A 22 20.88 6.49 7.96
C PRO A 22 19.74 7.51 8.14
N SER A 23 19.54 8.43 7.19
CA SER A 23 18.57 9.52 7.29
C SER A 23 17.18 9.24 6.70
N GLY A 24 16.88 8.02 6.23
CA GLY A 24 15.51 7.64 5.81
C GLY A 24 14.90 8.41 4.62
N PHE A 25 15.61 9.40 4.06
CA PHE A 25 15.20 10.08 2.84
C PHE A 25 15.27 9.10 1.66
N ILE A 26 14.13 8.86 1.01
CA ILE A 26 14.09 8.29 -0.34
C ILE A 26 14.58 9.40 -1.26
N LYS A 27 15.90 9.45 -1.49
CA LYS A 27 16.57 10.52 -2.26
C LYS A 27 16.20 10.53 -3.73
N ASP A 28 15.61 9.45 -4.23
CA ASP A 28 15.45 9.20 -5.66
C ASP A 28 13.99 9.34 -6.13
N LEU A 29 13.12 9.98 -5.34
CA LEU A 29 11.77 10.30 -5.81
C LEU A 29 11.83 11.38 -6.90
N PRO A 30 11.21 11.15 -8.07
CA PRO A 30 11.22 12.13 -9.15
C PRO A 30 10.43 13.36 -8.73
N LEU A 31 11.12 14.49 -8.60
CA LEU A 31 10.52 15.82 -8.37
C LEU A 31 9.87 16.39 -9.64
N LYS A 32 10.07 15.73 -10.79
CA LYS A 32 9.58 16.17 -12.08
C LYS A 32 9.36 14.98 -13.01
N SER A 33 8.25 14.95 -13.74
CA SER A 33 8.03 14.00 -14.83
C SER A 33 7.42 14.69 -16.05
N VAL A 34 7.56 14.08 -17.23
CA VAL A 34 6.90 14.52 -18.46
C VAL A 34 6.01 13.39 -18.94
N ILE A 35 4.71 13.66 -19.03
CA ILE A 35 3.69 12.72 -19.50
C ILE A 35 2.91 13.45 -20.59
N ASP A 36 2.87 12.88 -21.80
CA ASP A 36 2.16 13.45 -22.97
C ASP A 36 2.52 14.92 -23.30
N GLY A 37 3.78 15.28 -23.09
CA GLY A 37 4.28 16.64 -23.31
C GLY A 37 3.88 17.65 -22.23
N GLN A 38 3.14 17.23 -21.20
CA GLN A 38 2.89 18.01 -20.00
C GLN A 38 3.96 17.75 -18.97
N THR A 39 4.42 18.83 -18.33
CA THR A 39 5.43 18.76 -17.27
C THR A 39 4.74 18.80 -15.93
N LEU A 40 4.95 17.77 -15.12
CA LEU A 40 4.44 17.64 -13.77
C LEU A 40 5.60 17.86 -12.80
N ASP A 41 5.47 18.84 -11.91
CA ASP A 41 6.40 19.06 -10.81
C ASP A 41 5.78 18.51 -9.52
N PHE A 42 6.54 17.72 -8.77
CA PHE A 42 6.10 17.09 -7.52
C PHE A 42 6.82 17.72 -6.33
N GLU A 43 6.05 18.12 -5.34
CA GLU A 43 6.55 18.56 -4.04
C GLU A 43 6.21 17.50 -2.99
N TYR A 44 7.20 16.68 -2.62
CA TYR A 44 7.04 15.73 -1.52
C TYR A 44 7.35 16.45 -0.20
N GLY A 45 6.42 16.39 0.75
CA GLY A 45 6.63 16.89 2.10
C GLY A 45 7.58 16.00 2.91
N GLU A 46 7.89 16.43 4.13
CA GLU A 46 8.58 15.55 5.09
C GLU A 46 7.71 14.34 5.43
N TYR A 47 8.33 13.16 5.51
CA TYR A 47 7.62 11.96 5.97
C TYR A 47 7.21 12.15 7.43
N VAL A 48 5.93 11.91 7.71
CA VAL A 48 5.43 11.86 9.08
C VAL A 48 5.77 10.48 9.64
N SER A 49 6.73 10.42 10.55
CA SER A 49 7.00 9.22 11.35
C SER A 49 6.40 9.38 12.73
N GLY A 50 5.78 8.32 13.23
CA GLY A 50 5.23 8.24 14.56
C GLY A 50 5.03 6.78 14.94
N ASP A 51 5.10 6.49 16.23
CA ASP A 51 4.71 5.19 16.73
C ASP A 51 3.21 5.03 16.49
N ILE A 52 2.85 4.20 15.51
CA ILE A 52 1.47 3.72 15.39
C ILE A 52 1.32 2.71 16.50
N ASP A 53 0.82 3.17 17.65
CA ASP A 53 0.35 2.26 18.67
C ASP A 53 -0.71 1.37 18.02
N VAL A 54 -0.42 0.08 17.89
CA VAL A 54 -1.43 -0.92 17.56
C VAL A 54 -2.35 -0.99 18.76
N VAL A 55 -3.35 -0.11 18.76
CA VAL A 55 -4.29 0.09 19.86
C VAL A 55 -5.01 -1.24 20.09
N SER A 56 -4.64 -1.97 21.14
CA SER A 56 -5.39 -3.17 21.53
C SER A 56 -6.82 -2.78 21.92
N ASP A 57 -7.80 -3.65 21.72
CA ASP A 57 -9.23 -3.39 22.00
C ASP A 57 -9.49 -2.83 23.42
N MET A 58 -8.61 -3.14 24.38
CA MET A 58 -8.66 -2.64 25.75
C MET A 58 -8.46 -1.13 25.87
N HIS A 59 -7.82 -0.49 24.88
CA HIS A 59 -7.65 0.96 24.81
C HIS A 59 -8.81 1.65 24.08
N LEU A 60 -9.59 0.92 23.27
CA LEU A 60 -10.77 1.45 22.57
C LEU A 60 -12.03 1.39 23.45
N LYS A 61 -12.13 0.38 24.33
CA LYS A 61 -13.24 0.24 25.29
C LYS A 61 -12.71 0.10 26.73
N PRO A 62 -12.85 1.12 27.58
CA PRO A 62 -12.48 1.00 28.99
C PRO A 62 -13.21 -0.14 29.69
N PRO A 63 -12.61 -0.75 30.73
CA PRO A 63 -13.29 -1.72 31.56
C PRO A 63 -14.55 -1.11 32.18
N GLY A 64 -15.66 -1.85 32.18
CA GLY A 64 -16.95 -1.40 32.74
C GLY A 64 -18.06 -1.16 31.70
N TYR A 65 -17.76 -1.23 30.41
CA TYR A 65 -18.75 -1.20 29.34
C TYR A 65 -18.80 -2.55 28.63
N GLU A 66 -19.98 -3.06 28.30
CA GLU A 66 -20.12 -4.32 27.56
C GLU A 66 -19.92 -4.10 26.06
N THR A 67 -20.42 -2.99 25.53
CA THR A 67 -20.34 -2.64 24.10
C THR A 67 -19.73 -1.26 23.87
N PHE A 68 -19.22 -1.03 22.66
CA PHE A 68 -18.77 0.31 22.23
C PHE A 68 -19.92 1.32 22.21
N GLU A 69 -21.13 0.88 21.85
CA GLU A 69 -22.32 1.73 21.86
C GLU A 69 -22.66 2.23 23.27
N GLN A 70 -22.54 1.36 24.29
CA GLN A 70 -22.72 1.76 25.69
C GLN A 70 -21.67 2.79 26.11
N PHE A 71 -20.40 2.59 25.72
CA PHE A 71 -19.32 3.53 26.02
C PHE A 71 -19.49 4.86 25.28
N TYR A 72 -19.89 4.85 24.01
CA TYR A 72 -20.21 6.07 23.27
C TYR A 72 -21.35 6.84 23.95
N SER A 73 -22.41 6.14 24.36
CA SER A 73 -23.61 6.78 24.92
C SER A 73 -23.43 7.31 26.35
N HIS A 74 -22.64 6.63 27.18
CA HIS A 74 -22.54 6.92 28.62
C HIS A 74 -21.12 7.23 29.11
N GLY A 75 -20.11 6.97 28.29
CA GLY A 75 -18.71 7.15 28.62
C GLY A 75 -18.31 8.62 28.72
N HIS A 76 -17.26 8.85 29.50
CA HIS A 76 -16.64 10.14 29.67
C HIS A 76 -15.11 10.02 29.59
N VAL A 77 -14.46 11.03 29.04
CA VAL A 77 -12.99 11.09 28.87
C VAL A 77 -12.49 12.42 29.42
N GLY A 78 -11.36 12.37 30.13
CA GLY A 78 -10.66 13.56 30.60
C GLY A 78 -9.76 14.12 29.49
N LEU A 79 -10.01 15.36 29.10
CA LEU A 79 -9.16 16.16 28.23
C LEU A 79 -8.49 17.28 29.06
N ASN A 80 -7.59 18.03 28.43
CA ASN A 80 -6.86 19.12 29.08
C ASN A 80 -7.78 20.20 29.68
N ASP A 81 -8.99 20.37 29.12
CA ASP A 81 -10.00 21.35 29.49
C ASP A 81 -11.12 20.80 30.40
N GLY A 82 -11.13 19.50 30.70
CA GLY A 82 -12.07 18.92 31.66
C GLY A 82 -12.57 17.52 31.30
N LEU A 83 -13.69 17.13 31.88
CA LEU A 83 -14.36 15.85 31.62
C LEU A 83 -15.44 16.05 30.56
N HIS A 84 -15.37 15.30 29.47
CA HIS A 84 -16.30 15.40 28.34
C HIS A 84 -16.97 14.05 28.09
N SER A 85 -18.24 14.06 27.68
CA SER A 85 -18.91 12.84 27.24
C SER A 85 -18.31 12.38 25.90
N VAL A 86 -18.14 11.06 25.75
CA VAL A 86 -17.60 10.45 24.52
C VAL A 86 -18.47 10.86 23.32
N LYS A 87 -19.79 10.80 23.48
CA LYS A 87 -20.75 11.25 22.48
C LYS A 87 -20.50 12.68 21.99
N SER A 88 -20.31 13.64 22.91
CA SER A 88 -20.09 15.04 22.52
C SER A 88 -18.80 15.22 21.72
N ILE A 89 -17.74 14.50 22.08
CA ILE A 89 -16.45 14.56 21.38
C ILE A 89 -16.62 14.02 19.96
N VAL A 90 -17.18 12.81 19.83
CA VAL A 90 -17.37 12.12 18.56
C VAL A 90 -18.30 12.92 17.65
N ASP A 91 -19.44 13.39 18.14
CA ASP A 91 -20.40 14.17 17.35
C ASP A 91 -19.76 15.49 16.86
N THR A 92 -18.96 16.15 17.71
CA THR A 92 -18.22 17.37 17.32
C THR A 92 -17.19 17.07 16.25
N ASN A 93 -16.41 15.99 16.38
CA ASN A 93 -15.43 15.58 15.38
C ASN A 93 -16.11 15.20 14.07
N ARG A 94 -17.19 14.42 14.12
CA ARG A 94 -17.98 14.06 12.94
C ARG A 94 -18.46 15.30 12.20
N SER A 95 -19.01 16.29 12.92
CA SER A 95 -19.47 17.54 12.30
C SER A 95 -18.36 18.37 11.64
N ARG A 96 -17.11 18.21 12.07
CA ARG A 96 -15.95 18.96 11.55
C ARG A 96 -15.26 18.25 10.39
N PHE A 97 -15.19 16.93 10.44
CA PHE A 97 -14.35 16.14 9.55
C PHE A 97 -15.16 15.28 8.56
N GLU A 98 -16.39 14.89 8.90
CA GLU A 98 -17.27 14.07 8.07
C GLU A 98 -18.42 14.91 7.48
N ILE A 99 -18.07 16.00 6.79
CA ILE A 99 -19.04 16.96 6.25
C ILE A 99 -20.03 16.28 5.28
N ASN A 100 -19.54 15.32 4.49
CA ASN A 100 -20.32 14.59 3.50
C ASN A 100 -20.54 13.12 3.92
N GLY A 101 -20.30 12.77 5.20
CA GLY A 101 -20.38 11.38 5.66
C GLY A 101 -21.73 10.73 5.37
N ASP A 102 -22.81 11.40 5.78
CA ASP A 102 -24.18 10.91 5.56
C ASP A 102 -24.52 10.79 4.06
N GLU A 103 -24.03 11.70 3.22
CA GLU A 103 -24.25 11.66 1.78
C GLU A 103 -23.52 10.47 1.14
N LEU A 104 -22.26 10.24 1.51
CA LEU A 104 -21.46 9.11 1.03
C LEU A 104 -22.06 7.77 1.47
N ASP A 105 -22.53 7.66 2.72
CA ASP A 105 -23.21 6.47 3.21
C ASP A 105 -24.50 6.21 2.42
N ASN A 106 -25.28 7.25 2.14
CA ASN A 106 -26.49 7.12 1.34
C ASN A 106 -26.19 6.69 -0.10
N ILE A 107 -25.14 7.23 -0.71
CA ILE A 107 -24.69 6.82 -2.04
C ILE A 107 -24.30 5.34 -2.00
N GLN A 108 -23.46 4.93 -1.05
CA GLN A 108 -23.01 3.55 -0.89
C GLN A 108 -24.19 2.58 -0.70
N ASN A 109 -25.16 2.94 0.13
CA ASN A 109 -26.35 2.14 0.38
C ASN A 109 -27.34 2.10 -0.81
N SER A 110 -27.25 3.06 -1.73
CA SER A 110 -28.07 3.10 -2.95
C SER A 110 -27.51 2.26 -4.10
N VAL A 111 -26.22 1.89 -4.04
CA VAL A 111 -25.60 1.01 -5.03
C VAL A 111 -26.14 -0.40 -4.85
N ASP A 112 -26.67 -1.00 -5.93
CA ASP A 112 -27.10 -2.40 -5.93
C ASP A 112 -25.86 -3.30 -5.77
N PRO A 113 -25.77 -4.12 -4.70
CA PRO A 113 -24.65 -5.04 -4.51
C PRO A 113 -24.58 -6.14 -5.59
N GLY A 114 -25.65 -6.32 -6.37
CA GLY A 114 -25.70 -7.21 -7.53
C GLY A 114 -25.41 -6.52 -8.87
N ALA A 115 -25.29 -5.18 -8.90
CA ALA A 115 -24.83 -4.50 -10.10
C ALA A 115 -23.35 -4.81 -10.30
N VAL A 116 -23.01 -5.35 -11.46
CA VAL A 116 -21.61 -5.40 -11.91
C VAL A 116 -21.20 -3.95 -12.13
N LEU A 117 -20.61 -3.33 -11.11
CA LEU A 117 -19.87 -2.10 -11.30
C LEU A 117 -18.70 -2.49 -12.21
N GLU A 118 -18.68 -1.93 -13.41
CA GLU A 118 -17.62 -2.16 -14.39
C GLU A 118 -16.29 -1.82 -13.70
N ASP A 119 -15.46 -2.84 -13.42
CA ASP A 119 -14.18 -2.65 -12.75
C ASP A 119 -13.21 -2.03 -13.75
N ALA A 120 -13.35 -0.73 -13.93
CA ALA A 120 -12.56 0.04 -14.87
C ALA A 120 -11.05 -0.12 -14.63
N TRP A 121 -10.61 -0.53 -13.44
CA TRP A 121 -9.21 -0.84 -13.16
C TRP A 121 -8.71 -2.07 -13.94
N CYS A 122 -9.56 -3.06 -14.15
CA CYS A 122 -9.22 -4.24 -14.97
C CYS A 122 -9.13 -3.93 -16.46
N GLU A 123 -9.80 -2.87 -16.93
CA GLU A 123 -9.83 -2.51 -18.35
C GLU A 123 -8.70 -1.58 -18.79
N LEU A 124 -7.91 -1.03 -17.86
CA LEU A 124 -6.88 -0.03 -18.18
C LEU A 124 -5.66 -0.61 -18.93
N CYS A 125 -5.34 -1.89 -18.75
CA CYS A 125 -4.19 -2.54 -19.38
C CYS A 125 -4.51 -3.98 -19.82
N PRO A 126 -5.40 -4.18 -20.81
CA PRO A 126 -5.72 -5.52 -21.31
C PRO A 126 -4.49 -6.26 -21.85
N GLU A 127 -3.49 -5.53 -22.34
CA GLU A 127 -2.21 -6.08 -22.80
C GLU A 127 -1.40 -6.71 -21.66
N GLN A 128 -1.48 -6.17 -20.44
CA GLN A 128 -0.73 -6.69 -19.28
C GLN A 128 -1.25 -8.07 -18.86
N GLU A 129 -2.56 -8.27 -18.93
CA GLU A 129 -3.17 -9.59 -18.72
C GLU A 129 -2.78 -10.56 -19.84
N GLN A 130 -2.67 -10.06 -21.08
CA GLN A 130 -2.19 -10.85 -22.21
C GLN A 130 -0.74 -11.30 -22.03
N GLU A 131 0.16 -10.43 -21.56
CA GLU A 131 1.55 -10.79 -21.22
C GLU A 131 1.61 -11.83 -20.10
N ARG A 132 0.80 -11.67 -19.05
CA ARG A 132 0.71 -12.65 -17.94
C ARG A 132 0.29 -14.04 -18.44
N LEU A 133 -0.67 -14.09 -19.36
CA LEU A 133 -1.14 -15.33 -19.99
C LEU A 133 -0.05 -15.97 -20.86
N GLN A 134 0.67 -15.18 -21.67
CA GLN A 134 1.80 -15.66 -22.47
C GLN A 134 2.90 -16.26 -21.59
N CYS A 135 3.31 -15.58 -20.51
CA CYS A 135 4.30 -16.14 -19.56
C CYS A 135 3.83 -17.42 -18.86
N LEU A 136 2.51 -17.63 -18.71
CA LEU A 136 1.96 -18.86 -18.14
C LEU A 136 1.99 -20.01 -19.16
N GLU A 137 1.68 -19.70 -20.42
CA GLU A 137 1.75 -20.64 -21.54
C GLU A 137 3.21 -21.07 -21.81
N GLU A 138 4.14 -20.12 -21.84
CA GLU A 138 5.58 -20.41 -21.93
C GLU A 138 6.08 -21.31 -20.80
N ARG A 139 5.55 -21.15 -19.58
CA ARG A 139 5.88 -22.02 -18.44
C ARG A 139 5.26 -23.42 -18.54
N ASN A 140 4.13 -23.55 -19.23
CA ASN A 140 3.45 -24.83 -19.40
C ASN A 140 4.01 -25.62 -20.59
N ASP A 141 4.44 -24.92 -21.64
CA ASP A 141 5.09 -25.50 -22.83
C ASP A 141 6.56 -25.87 -22.54
N ASN A 142 7.20 -25.17 -21.61
CA ASN A 142 8.44 -25.62 -21.00
C ASN A 142 8.10 -26.56 -19.82
N GLU A 143 7.85 -27.85 -20.11
CA GLU A 143 8.13 -28.91 -19.14
C GLU A 143 9.65 -28.93 -18.86
N HIS A 144 10.16 -27.91 -18.17
CA HIS A 144 11.49 -27.97 -17.63
C HIS A 144 11.40 -28.89 -16.41
N PRO A 145 12.15 -30.00 -16.36
CA PRO A 145 12.29 -30.72 -15.11
C PRO A 145 12.84 -29.72 -14.10
N SER A 146 12.09 -29.51 -13.02
CA SER A 146 12.51 -28.73 -11.87
C SER A 146 13.63 -29.48 -11.14
N ASP A 147 14.81 -29.56 -11.75
CA ASP A 147 16.04 -30.14 -11.19
C ASP A 147 17.24 -29.18 -11.35
N GLU A 148 17.01 -27.91 -11.70
CA GLU A 148 18.02 -26.88 -11.45
C GLU A 148 17.98 -26.56 -9.95
N PRO A 149 19.04 -26.87 -9.18
CA PRO A 149 19.10 -26.49 -7.78
C PRO A 149 19.01 -24.97 -7.69
N VAL A 150 18.13 -24.47 -6.82
CA VAL A 150 18.04 -23.06 -6.47
C VAL A 150 19.31 -22.68 -5.70
N GLU A 151 20.42 -22.52 -6.41
CA GLU A 151 21.69 -22.08 -5.84
C GLU A 151 21.65 -20.55 -5.70
N GLY A 152 21.48 -20.09 -4.46
CA GLY A 152 21.93 -18.76 -4.08
C GLY A 152 20.87 -17.70 -3.82
N ILE A 153 19.64 -18.06 -3.41
CA ILE A 153 18.79 -17.08 -2.73
C ILE A 153 19.10 -17.13 -1.22
N PRO A 154 19.76 -16.10 -0.64
CA PRO A 154 20.32 -16.18 0.71
C PRO A 154 19.28 -16.30 1.83
N ASP A 155 18.04 -15.87 1.57
CA ASP A 155 16.90 -15.87 2.50
C ASP A 155 16.18 -17.23 2.58
N LEU A 156 16.23 -18.02 1.51
CA LEU A 156 15.65 -19.37 1.41
C LEU A 156 16.66 -20.48 1.72
N ALA A 157 17.93 -20.13 1.97
CA ALA A 157 18.91 -21.07 2.49
C ALA A 157 18.45 -21.56 3.87
N VAL A 158 17.89 -22.77 3.93
CA VAL A 158 17.59 -23.44 5.18
C VAL A 158 18.90 -23.54 5.95
N VAL A 159 19.06 -22.73 7.01
CA VAL A 159 20.20 -22.79 7.92
C VAL A 159 20.09 -24.12 8.67
N GLN A 160 20.57 -25.20 8.06
CA GLN A 160 20.66 -26.51 8.69
C GLN A 160 21.83 -26.48 9.67
N GLY A 161 21.50 -26.11 10.91
CA GLY A 161 22.23 -26.56 12.09
C GLY A 161 23.08 -25.51 12.78
N GLN A 162 22.48 -24.86 13.79
CA GLN A 162 23.22 -24.65 15.04
C GLN A 162 22.29 -24.51 16.25
N VAL A 163 21.72 -25.62 16.70
CA VAL A 163 21.48 -25.85 18.13
C VAL A 163 22.16 -27.15 18.51
N ARG A 164 23.46 -27.06 18.83
CA ARG A 164 24.09 -28.03 19.72
C ARG A 164 23.52 -27.75 21.11
N ALA A 165 22.57 -28.56 21.52
CA ALA A 165 22.24 -28.72 22.93
C ALA A 165 23.13 -29.84 23.51
N THR A 166 23.60 -29.55 24.73
CA THR A 166 24.41 -30.33 25.69
C THR A 166 25.89 -30.46 25.41
#